data_AF-A0A482Z4N1-F1
#
_entry.id   AF-A0A482Z4N1-F1
#
_cell.length_a   1.000
_cell.length_b   1.000
_cell.length_c   1.000
_cell.angle_alpha   90.00
_cell.angle_beta   90.00
_cell.angle_gamma   90.00
#
_symmetry.space_group_name_H-M   'P 1'
#
loop_
_entity.id
_entity.type
_entity.pdbx_description
1 polymer ?
#
loop_
_entity_poly.entity_id
_entity_poly.type
_entity_poly.pdbx_seq_one_letter_code
_entity_poly.pdbx_strand_id
1 'polypeptide(L)'
;MKEIGKQFKNKILAIMATENIKMPEFSRRVDIPYNRIHDYIARPKSKPSIDNVGKVINAFPQYTCFILDLDPKQLHKQIILKE
;
A
#
# COMPACT_ATOMS: atom_id res chain seq x y z
N MET A 1 -14.31 -9.21 -11.03
CA MET A 1 -13.88 -8.78 -9.67
C MET A 1 -12.50 -8.16 -9.76
N LYS A 2 -12.26 -6.96 -9.23
CA LYS A 2 -10.90 -6.38 -9.16
C LYS A 2 -10.03 -7.29 -8.29
N GLU A 3 -8.86 -7.70 -8.79
CA GLU A 3 -7.89 -8.51 -8.04
C GLU A 3 -7.13 -7.63 -7.03
N ILE A 4 -7.76 -7.33 -5.89
CA ILE A 4 -7.21 -6.43 -4.84
C ILE A 4 -5.78 -6.80 -4.44
N GLY A 5 -5.49 -8.10 -4.28
CA GLY A 5 -4.14 -8.57 -3.94
C GLY A 5 -3.10 -8.24 -5.01
N LYS A 6 -3.46 -8.37 -6.30
CA LYS A 6 -2.58 -8.01 -7.43
C LYS A 6 -2.33 -6.51 -7.51
N GLN A 7 -3.36 -5.69 -7.28
CA GLN A 7 -3.21 -4.23 -7.24
C GLN A 7 -2.29 -3.81 -6.09
N PHE A 8 -2.50 -4.36 -4.90
CA PHE A 8 -1.68 -4.06 -3.74
C PHE A 8 -0.22 -4.48 -3.93
N LYS A 9 0.03 -5.68 -4.47
CA LYS A 9 1.36 -6.12 -4.89
C LYS A 9 2.05 -5.09 -5.78
N ASN A 10 1.38 -4.68 -6.85
CA ASN A 10 1.96 -3.76 -7.83
C ASN A 10 2.28 -2.40 -7.19
N LYS A 11 1.43 -1.93 -6.28
CA LYS A 11 1.65 -0.68 -5.54
C LYS A 11 2.87 -0.76 -4.62
N ILE A 12 3.03 -1.85 -3.86
CA ILE A 12 4.22 -2.07 -3.02
C ILE A 12 5.49 -2.11 -3.88
N LEU A 13 5.47 -2.86 -4.97
CA LEU A 13 6.64 -2.97 -5.87
C LEU A 13 7.00 -1.63 -6.49
N ALA A 14 6.01 -0.82 -6.88
CA ALA A 14 6.24 0.53 -7.39
C ALA A 14 6.89 1.43 -6.33
N ILE A 15 6.35 1.45 -5.10
CA ILE A 15 6.92 2.24 -3.99
C ILE A 15 8.36 1.79 -3.71
N MET A 16 8.62 0.48 -3.61
CA MET A 16 9.97 -0.05 -3.40
C MET A 16 10.96 0.38 -4.49
N ALA A 17 10.52 0.35 -5.75
CA ALA A 17 11.35 0.76 -6.88
C ALA A 17 11.63 2.27 -6.87
N THR A 18 10.62 3.10 -6.61
CA THR A 18 10.77 4.56 -6.54
C THR A 18 11.64 5.01 -5.37
N GLU A 19 11.49 4.38 -4.22
CA GLU A 19 12.28 4.68 -3.01
C GLU A 19 13.67 4.01 -3.04
N ASN A 20 13.96 3.18 -4.05
CA ASN A 20 15.19 2.39 -4.19
C ASN A 20 15.51 1.52 -2.95
N ILE A 21 14.49 0.89 -2.37
CA ILE A 21 14.60 0.04 -1.17
C ILE A 21 14.25 -1.41 -1.45
N LYS A 22 14.87 -2.33 -0.71
CA LYS A 22 14.60 -3.76 -0.81
C LYS A 22 13.54 -4.19 0.20
N MET A 23 12.97 -5.39 -0.01
CA MET A 23 11.88 -5.93 0.81
C MET A 23 12.17 -5.98 2.33
N PRO A 24 13.38 -6.34 2.81
CA PRO A 24 13.68 -6.31 4.25
C PRO A 24 13.57 -4.91 4.85
N GLU A 25 14.06 -3.90 4.11
CA GLU A 25 13.99 -2.51 4.53
C GLU A 25 12.55 -1.99 4.48
N PHE A 26 11.82 -2.29 3.40
CA PHE A 26 10.40 -1.96 3.28
C PHE A 26 9.59 -2.52 4.46
N SER A 27 9.77 -3.81 4.76
CA SER A 27 9.12 -4.52 5.87
C SER A 27 9.36 -3.84 7.22
N ARG A 28 10.60 -3.39 7.48
CA ARG A 28 10.95 -2.63 8.68
C ARG A 28 10.29 -1.26 8.70
N ARG A 29 10.25 -0.56 7.56
CA ARG A 29 9.69 0.81 7.46
C ARG A 29 8.19 0.83 7.69
N VAL A 30 7.46 -0.18 7.22
CA VAL A 30 5.99 -0.27 7.35
C VAL A 30 5.54 -1.08 8.57
N ASP A 31 6.46 -1.60 9.40
CA ASP A 31 6.12 -2.45 10.54
C ASP A 31 5.19 -3.64 10.17
N ILE A 32 5.51 -4.32 9.07
CA ILE A 32 4.81 -5.54 8.63
C ILE A 32 5.86 -6.65 8.53
N PRO A 33 5.65 -7.84 9.12
CA PRO A 33 6.61 -8.93 9.06
C PRO A 33 7.03 -9.28 7.63
N TYR A 34 8.32 -9.57 7.43
CA TYR A 34 8.89 -9.88 6.11
C TYR A 34 8.10 -10.96 5.38
N ASN A 35 7.74 -12.05 6.07
CA ASN A 35 6.97 -13.16 5.50
C ASN A 35 5.61 -12.69 4.96
N ARG A 36 4.99 -11.70 5.61
CA ARG A 36 3.70 -11.16 5.20
C ARG A 36 3.82 -10.29 3.95
N ILE A 37 4.88 -9.47 3.85
CA ILE A 37 5.20 -8.73 2.62
C ILE A 37 5.54 -9.70 1.48
N HIS A 38 6.34 -10.73 1.76
CA HIS A 38 6.66 -11.78 0.81
C HIS A 38 5.38 -12.47 0.29
N ASP A 39 4.43 -12.78 1.17
CA ASP A 39 3.13 -13.35 0.76
C ASP A 39 2.35 -12.43 -0.19
N TYR A 40 2.35 -11.10 0.05
CA TYR A 40 1.70 -10.16 -0.86
C TYR A 40 2.33 -10.17 -2.26
N ILE A 41 3.65 -10.34 -2.35
CA ILE A 41 4.38 -10.33 -3.61
C ILE A 41 4.29 -11.68 -4.35
N ALA A 42 4.46 -12.78 -3.62
CA ALA A 42 4.54 -14.13 -4.17
C ALA A 42 3.15 -14.74 -4.44
N ARG A 43 2.12 -14.36 -3.67
CA ARG A 43 0.79 -14.99 -3.73
C ARG A 43 -0.27 -13.97 -4.12
N PRO A 44 -0.73 -13.93 -5.39
CA PRO A 44 -1.71 -12.95 -5.88
C PRO A 44 -3.06 -12.95 -5.14
N LYS A 45 -3.40 -14.05 -4.47
CA LYS A 45 -4.62 -14.19 -3.66
C LYS A 45 -4.51 -13.58 -2.25
N SER A 46 -3.32 -13.20 -1.80
CA SER A 46 -3.11 -12.59 -0.49
C SER A 46 -3.67 -11.18 -0.48
N LYS A 47 -4.76 -10.97 0.26
CA LYS A 47 -5.40 -9.66 0.42
C LYS A 47 -4.80 -8.94 1.63
N PRO A 48 -4.45 -7.64 1.51
CA PRO A 48 -4.06 -6.87 2.67
C PRO A 48 -5.25 -6.63 3.60
N SER A 49 -4.99 -6.57 4.90
CA SER A 49 -5.94 -6.00 5.87
C SER A 49 -5.93 -4.46 5.74
N ILE A 50 -7.01 -3.81 6.16
CA ILE A 50 -7.06 -2.34 6.24
C ILE A 50 -5.93 -1.81 7.12
N ASP A 51 -5.64 -2.49 8.23
CA ASP A 51 -4.51 -2.16 9.11
C ASP A 51 -3.16 -2.14 8.36
N ASN A 52 -2.88 -3.18 7.58
CA ASN A 52 -1.64 -3.24 6.79
C ASN A 52 -1.60 -2.19 5.66
N VAL A 53 -2.74 -1.82 5.09
CA VAL A 53 -2.81 -0.69 4.15
C VAL A 53 -2.49 0.62 4.88
N GLY A 54 -3.06 0.83 6.06
CA GLY A 54 -2.81 2.00 6.91
C GLY A 54 -1.35 2.12 7.32
N LYS A 55 -0.71 1.00 7.69
CA LYS A 55 0.73 0.95 7.98
C LYS A 55 1.60 1.40 6.81
N VAL A 56 1.27 0.96 5.58
CA VAL A 56 1.98 1.40 4.37
C VAL A 56 1.76 2.90 4.13
N ILE A 57 0.52 3.39 4.28
CA ILE A 57 0.20 4.82 4.14
C ILE A 57 0.96 5.66 5.17
N ASN A 58 1.01 5.25 6.43
CA ASN A 58 1.71 5.98 7.49
C ASN A 58 3.23 6.05 7.24
N ALA A 59 3.82 4.99 6.72
CA ALA A 59 5.25 4.97 6.37
C ALA A 59 5.57 5.74 5.08
N PHE A 60 4.59 5.89 4.19
CA PHE A 60 4.74 6.45 2.84
C PHE A 60 3.58 7.40 2.48
N PRO A 61 3.35 8.47 3.27
CA PRO A 61 2.16 9.31 3.17
C PRO A 61 2.03 10.02 1.81
N GLN A 62 3.15 10.30 1.14
CA GLN A 62 3.19 10.89 -0.20
C GLN A 62 2.52 10.00 -1.27
N TYR A 63 2.38 8.70 -1.02
CA TYR A 63 1.73 7.76 -1.94
C TYR A 63 0.27 7.48 -1.58
N THR A 64 -0.34 8.18 -0.61
CA THR A 64 -1.72 7.91 -0.15
C THR A 64 -2.73 7.85 -1.29
N CYS A 65 -2.74 8.86 -2.16
CA CYS A 65 -3.65 8.91 -3.31
C CYS A 65 -3.42 7.72 -4.27
N PHE A 66 -2.17 7.35 -4.50
CA PHE A 66 -1.81 6.19 -5.32
C PHE A 66 -2.25 4.86 -4.66
N ILE A 67 -2.06 4.73 -3.35
CA ILE A 67 -2.44 3.54 -2.58
C ILE A 67 -3.96 3.35 -2.57
N LEU A 68 -4.71 4.45 -2.46
CA LEU A 68 -6.17 4.45 -2.36
C LEU A 68 -6.90 4.64 -3.71
N ASP A 69 -6.17 4.71 -4.82
CA ASP A 69 -6.72 5.00 -6.17
C ASP A 69 -7.57 6.29 -6.21
N LEU A 70 -7.12 7.32 -5.49
CA LEU A 70 -7.80 8.61 -5.41
C LEU A 70 -7.21 9.58 -6.45
N ASP A 71 -8.08 10.30 -7.13
CA ASP A 71 -7.68 11.47 -7.91
C ASP A 71 -7.50 12.66 -6.94
N PRO A 72 -6.27 13.19 -6.76
CA PRO A 72 -6.04 14.33 -5.88
C PRO A 72 -6.86 15.56 -6.29
N LYS A 73 -7.23 15.71 -7.57
CA LYS A 73 -8.11 16.80 -8.04
C LYS A 73 -9.55 16.63 -7.58
N GLN A 74 -9.96 15.42 -7.21
CA GLN A 74 -11.33 15.13 -6.73
C GLN A 74 -11.39 14.95 -5.22
N LEU A 75 -10.26 15.03 -4.51
CA LEU A 75 -10.20 14.81 -3.06
C LEU A 75 -11.14 15.75 -2.28
N HIS A 76 -11.24 17.01 -2.70
CA HIS A 76 -12.14 18.01 -2.09
C HIS A 76 -13.64 17.71 -2.29
N LYS A 77 -13.99 16.83 -3.24
CA LYS A 77 -15.36 16.38 -3.51
C LYS A 77 -15.70 15.10 -2.75
N GLN A 78 -14.69 14.41 -2.23
CA GLN A 78 -14.89 13.26 -1.37
C GLN A 78 -15.18 13.81 0.02
N ILE A 79 -16.33 13.42 0.60
CA ILE A 79 -16.72 13.82 1.95
C ILE A 79 -15.63 13.31 2.89
N ILE A 80 -14.77 14.21 3.34
CA ILE A 80 -13.91 13.94 4.49
C ILE A 80 -14.90 13.73 5.63
N LEU A 81 -14.99 12.50 6.15
CA LEU A 81 -15.70 12.20 7.38
C LEU A 81 -15.08 13.08 8.45
N LYS A 82 -15.71 14.24 8.68
CA LYS A 82 -15.47 15.03 9.87
C LYS A 82 -16.06 14.22 11.01
N GLU A 83 -15.23 14.00 12.03
CA GLU A 83 -15.66 13.48 13.32
C GLU A 83 -16.89 14.25 13.85
#